data_AF-A0A497T958-F1
#
_entry.id   AF-A0A497T958-F1
#
_cell.length_a   1.000
_cell.length_b   1.000
_cell.length_c   1.000
_cell.angle_alpha   90.00
_cell.angle_beta   90.00
_cell.angle_gamma   90.00
#
_symmetry.space_group_name_H-M   'P 1'
#
loop_
_entity.id
_entity.type
_entity.pdbx_description
1 polymer ?
#
loop_
_entity_poly.entity_id
_entity_poly.type
_entity_poly.pdbx_seq_one_letter_code
_entity_poly.pdbx_strand_id
1 'polypeptide(L)'
;MKMKAQSAMEYLMTYGWAILIVIIVAAALFALGVFNPSTYTGYTATGFATLGAPSEWQYDGSSDTFSVKLKNQVGQSITVYRVEGTNIGCFNTSTISISSGGTATVVLSSCSDKSSGDSYSVNLEVTYRVAGGDFNRTETGTLTGIVA
;
A
#
# COMPACT_ATOMS: atom_id res chain seq x y z
N MET A 1 -43.47 17.50 28.41
CA MET A 1 -42.13 16.88 28.54
C MET A 1 -41.07 17.96 28.61
N LYS A 2 -40.55 18.32 29.79
CA LYS A 2 -39.49 19.36 29.97
C LYS A 2 -38.40 18.99 30.99
N MET A 3 -38.37 17.74 31.48
CA MET A 3 -37.47 17.34 32.58
C MET A 3 -36.17 16.64 32.14
N LYS A 4 -36.05 16.17 30.89
CA LYS A 4 -34.87 15.39 30.43
C LYS A 4 -33.61 16.25 30.23
N ALA A 5 -33.76 17.52 29.86
CA ALA A 5 -32.62 18.42 29.66
C ALA A 5 -32.05 18.98 30.98
N GLN A 6 -32.88 19.12 32.01
CA GLN A 6 -32.47 19.72 33.29
C GLN A 6 -31.56 18.77 34.09
N SER A 7 -31.89 17.47 34.14
CA SER A 7 -31.02 16.46 34.75
C SER A 7 -29.71 16.28 33.97
N ALA A 8 -29.74 16.37 32.63
CA ALA A 8 -28.53 16.25 31.80
C ALA A 8 -27.53 17.39 32.06
N MET A 9 -28.00 18.62 32.30
CA MET A 9 -27.12 19.75 32.62
C MET A 9 -26.48 19.63 34.01
N GLU A 10 -27.17 19.04 34.97
CA GLU A 10 -26.66 18.81 36.33
C GLU A 10 -25.52 17.78 36.35
N TYR A 11 -25.66 16.70 35.56
CA TYR A 11 -24.59 15.72 35.36
C TYR A 11 -23.38 16.28 34.62
N LEU A 12 -23.59 17.18 33.64
CA LEU A 12 -22.50 17.81 32.90
C LEU A 12 -21.64 18.71 33.81
N MET A 13 -22.26 19.44 34.74
CA MET A 13 -21.54 20.32 35.67
C MET A 13 -20.79 19.53 36.76
N THR A 14 -21.36 18.44 37.29
CA THR A 14 -20.76 17.64 38.37
C THR A 14 -19.66 16.68 37.88
N TYR A 15 -19.83 16.10 36.70
CA TYR A 15 -18.86 15.21 36.07
C TYR A 15 -18.05 15.89 34.95
N GLY A 16 -18.03 17.24 34.92
CA GLY A 16 -17.28 18.03 33.95
C GLY A 16 -15.78 17.71 33.91
N TRP A 17 -15.21 17.33 35.06
CA TRP A 17 -13.82 16.87 35.14
C TRP A 17 -13.61 15.49 34.49
N ALA A 18 -14.62 14.61 34.54
CA ALA A 18 -14.54 13.28 33.96
C ALA A 18 -14.59 13.34 32.42
N ILE A 19 -15.44 14.20 31.84
CA ILE A 19 -15.47 14.39 30.38
C ILE A 19 -14.16 15.02 29.86
N LEU A 20 -13.53 15.90 30.65
CA LEU A 20 -12.22 16.47 30.32
C LEU A 20 -11.16 15.37 30.21
N ILE A 21 -11.11 14.45 31.18
CA ILE A 21 -10.18 13.30 31.13
C ILE A 21 -10.44 12.45 29.88
N VAL A 22 -11.69 12.16 29.54
CA VAL A 22 -12.03 11.37 28.34
C VAL A 22 -11.55 12.07 27.07
N ILE A 23 -11.71 13.39 26.96
CA ILE A 23 -11.22 14.16 25.81
C ILE A 23 -9.69 14.12 25.74
N ILE A 24 -8.99 14.27 26.86
CA ILE A 24 -7.52 14.16 26.90
C ILE A 24 -7.07 12.77 26.44
N VAL A 25 -7.70 11.70 26.95
CA VAL A 25 -7.36 10.33 26.55
C VAL A 25 -7.65 10.11 25.07
N ALA A 26 -8.79 10.57 24.56
CA ALA A 26 -9.12 10.47 23.14
C ALA A 26 -8.11 11.23 22.26
N ALA A 27 -7.71 12.45 22.66
CA ALA A 27 -6.69 13.23 21.97
C ALA A 27 -5.32 12.55 22.01
N ALA A 28 -4.94 11.95 23.15
CA ALA A 28 -3.71 11.19 23.29
C ALA A 28 -3.72 9.92 22.40
N LEU A 29 -4.82 9.16 22.38
CA LEU A 29 -4.96 7.97 21.52
C LEU A 29 -4.97 8.33 20.03
N PHE A 30 -5.56 9.48 19.68
CA PHE A 30 -5.51 10.02 18.32
C PHE A 30 -4.07 10.41 17.93
N ALA A 31 -3.36 11.13 18.81
CA ALA A 31 -1.96 11.51 18.59
C ALA A 31 -1.02 10.29 18.52
N LEU A 32 -1.32 9.22 19.25
CA LEU A 32 -0.60 7.94 19.20
C LEU A 32 -0.95 7.09 17.97
N GLY A 33 -1.87 7.53 17.10
CA GLY A 33 -2.21 6.82 15.87
C GLY A 33 -2.98 5.51 16.08
N VAL A 34 -3.58 5.31 17.26
CA VAL A 34 -4.35 4.08 17.59
C VAL A 34 -5.56 3.92 16.66
N PHE A 35 -6.11 5.03 16.17
CA PHE A 35 -7.21 5.03 15.20
C PHE A 35 -6.74 5.02 13.74
N ASN A 36 -5.44 4.94 13.47
CA ASN A 36 -4.92 4.79 12.12
C ASN A 36 -4.85 3.29 11.75
N PRO A 37 -5.73 2.77 10.87
CA PRO A 37 -5.70 1.37 10.44
C PRO A 37 -4.39 1.00 9.73
N SER A 38 -3.66 1.98 9.21
CA SER A 38 -2.35 1.80 8.59
C SER A 38 -1.29 1.31 9.57
N THR A 39 -1.40 1.64 10.86
CA THR A 39 -0.50 1.14 11.92
C THR A 39 -0.56 -0.39 12.05
N TYR A 40 -1.65 -1.01 11.61
CA TYR A 40 -1.86 -2.46 11.64
C TYR A 40 -1.63 -3.13 10.29
N THR A 41 -1.34 -2.37 9.24
CA THR A 41 -1.08 -2.90 7.90
C THR A 41 0.40 -3.21 7.74
N GLY A 42 0.74 -4.50 7.62
CA GLY A 42 2.12 -4.95 7.37
C GLY A 42 2.48 -4.92 5.88
N TYR A 43 3.79 -5.01 5.59
CA TYR A 43 4.28 -5.27 4.25
C TYR A 43 4.02 -6.74 3.88
N THR A 44 3.03 -6.99 3.02
CA THR A 44 2.76 -8.34 2.51
C THR A 44 2.68 -8.35 0.99
N ALA A 45 3.18 -9.44 0.41
CA ALA A 45 3.09 -9.73 -1.02
C ALA A 45 2.37 -11.07 -1.22
N THR A 46 1.38 -11.10 -2.08
CA THR A 46 0.61 -12.30 -2.43
C THR A 46 0.47 -12.43 -3.95
N GLY A 47 0.33 -13.65 -4.45
CA GLY A 47 0.36 -13.93 -5.89
C GLY A 47 1.79 -14.16 -6.40
N PHE A 48 2.08 -13.73 -7.63
CA PHE A 48 3.39 -13.94 -8.28
C PHE A 48 3.82 -15.41 -8.36
N ALA A 49 2.90 -16.29 -8.77
CA ALA A 49 3.11 -17.73 -8.89
C ALA A 49 4.35 -18.12 -9.72
N THR A 50 4.65 -17.41 -10.81
CA THR A 50 5.77 -17.75 -11.71
C THR A 50 7.01 -16.90 -11.47
N LEU A 51 6.83 -15.57 -11.32
CA LEU A 51 7.95 -14.63 -11.16
C LEU A 51 8.56 -14.68 -9.75
N GLY A 52 7.76 -15.08 -8.75
CA GLY A 52 8.10 -15.01 -7.34
C GLY A 52 7.73 -13.66 -6.73
N ALA A 53 7.35 -13.68 -5.45
CA ALA A 53 7.00 -12.46 -4.73
C ALA A 53 8.19 -11.47 -4.69
N PRO A 54 7.96 -10.18 -4.98
CA PRO A 54 8.98 -9.12 -4.88
C PRO A 54 9.68 -9.14 -3.52
N SER A 55 10.97 -8.77 -3.47
CA SER A 55 11.70 -8.69 -2.19
C SER A 55 11.42 -7.40 -1.44
N GLU A 56 11.24 -6.30 -2.17
CA GLU A 56 11.20 -4.94 -1.65
C GLU A 56 10.26 -4.12 -2.54
N TRP A 57 9.43 -3.28 -1.93
CA TRP A 57 8.60 -2.30 -2.62
C TRP A 57 8.30 -1.12 -1.71
N GLN A 58 8.04 0.03 -2.30
CA GLN A 58 7.76 1.27 -1.59
C GLN A 58 6.87 2.18 -2.44
N TYR A 59 5.94 2.85 -1.77
CA TYR A 59 5.21 3.97 -2.33
C TYR A 59 5.79 5.27 -1.75
N ASP A 60 6.14 6.22 -2.62
CA ASP A 60 6.59 7.55 -2.24
C ASP A 60 5.44 8.56 -2.49
N GLY A 61 4.87 9.07 -1.40
CA GLY A 61 3.76 10.03 -1.43
C GLY A 61 4.15 11.44 -1.84
N SER A 62 5.45 11.74 -1.97
CA SER A 62 5.93 13.06 -2.40
C SER A 62 6.12 13.15 -3.92
N SER A 63 6.41 12.02 -4.57
CA SER A 63 6.65 11.92 -6.01
C SER A 63 5.57 11.14 -6.76
N ASP A 64 4.57 10.61 -6.04
CA ASP A 64 3.51 9.73 -6.55
C ASP A 64 4.08 8.59 -7.40
N THR A 65 5.18 8.00 -6.91
CA THR A 65 5.86 6.88 -7.53
C THR A 65 5.74 5.61 -6.69
N PHE A 66 5.60 4.48 -7.36
CA PHE A 66 5.60 3.16 -6.74
C PHE A 66 6.79 2.38 -7.26
N SER A 67 7.76 2.11 -6.38
CA SER A 67 8.97 1.36 -6.71
C SER A 67 8.83 -0.08 -6.24
N VAL A 68 9.11 -1.03 -7.12
CA VAL A 68 9.05 -2.47 -6.82
C VAL A 68 10.27 -3.19 -7.36
N LYS A 69 10.88 -4.04 -6.54
CA LYS A 69 11.98 -4.92 -6.93
C LYS A 69 11.46 -6.29 -7.34
N LEU A 70 11.22 -6.42 -8.64
CA LEU A 70 10.74 -7.65 -9.27
C LEU A 70 11.84 -8.71 -9.24
N LYS A 71 11.41 -9.97 -9.13
CA LYS A 71 12.26 -11.15 -9.23
C LYS A 71 11.92 -11.95 -10.48
N ASN A 72 12.87 -12.76 -10.92
CA ASN A 72 12.65 -13.74 -11.98
C ASN A 72 12.95 -15.15 -11.49
N GLN A 73 11.91 -15.89 -11.10
CA GLN A 73 12.01 -17.30 -10.69
C GLN A 73 11.56 -18.30 -11.77
N VAL A 74 11.37 -17.84 -13.02
CA VAL A 74 10.92 -18.68 -14.15
C VAL A 74 11.98 -19.69 -14.61
N GLY A 75 13.25 -19.49 -14.23
CA GLY A 75 14.37 -20.35 -14.62
C GLY A 75 15.03 -19.98 -15.95
N GLN A 76 14.50 -18.99 -16.66
CA GLN A 76 15.07 -18.42 -17.90
C GLN A 76 15.04 -16.89 -17.83
N SER A 77 15.89 -16.22 -18.61
CA SER A 77 15.84 -14.75 -18.69
C SER A 77 14.50 -14.27 -19.25
N ILE A 78 13.97 -13.19 -18.68
CA ILE A 78 12.71 -12.58 -19.12
C ILE A 78 12.92 -11.13 -19.54
N THR A 79 12.06 -10.65 -20.43
CA THR A 79 11.94 -9.23 -20.78
C THR A 79 10.56 -8.75 -20.35
N VAL A 80 10.53 -7.80 -19.43
CA VAL A 80 9.32 -7.12 -18.96
C VAL A 80 9.06 -5.93 -19.87
N TYR A 81 7.83 -5.77 -20.35
CA TYR A 81 7.41 -4.68 -21.23
C TYR A 81 6.51 -3.68 -20.55
N ARG A 82 5.71 -4.15 -19.60
CA ARG A 82 4.73 -3.33 -18.91
C ARG A 82 4.53 -3.82 -17.49
N VAL A 83 4.51 -2.88 -16.56
CA VAL A 83 4.11 -3.11 -15.17
C VAL A 83 3.05 -2.08 -14.82
N GLU A 84 1.93 -2.51 -14.26
CA GLU A 84 0.80 -1.64 -13.92
C GLU A 84 0.26 -1.95 -12.53
N GLY A 85 0.00 -0.91 -11.74
CA GLY A 85 -0.79 -0.99 -10.52
C GLY A 85 -2.24 -0.66 -10.83
N THR A 86 -3.03 -1.67 -11.21
CA THR A 86 -4.37 -1.51 -11.81
C THR A 86 -5.34 -0.68 -10.96
N ASN A 87 -5.27 -0.80 -9.63
CA ASN A 87 -6.18 -0.11 -8.73
C ASN A 87 -5.69 1.29 -8.30
N ILE A 88 -4.44 1.65 -8.60
CA ILE A 88 -3.84 2.96 -8.30
C ILE A 88 -3.46 3.73 -9.58
N GLY A 89 -3.79 3.20 -10.76
CA GLY A 89 -3.60 3.87 -12.06
C GLY A 89 -2.15 4.06 -12.48
N CYS A 90 -1.18 3.45 -11.78
CA CYS A 90 0.24 3.66 -12.06
C CYS A 90 0.76 2.67 -13.10
N PHE A 91 1.75 3.08 -13.87
CA PHE A 91 2.34 2.19 -14.87
C PHE A 91 3.81 2.51 -15.16
N ASN A 92 4.49 1.51 -15.70
CA ASN A 92 5.81 1.62 -16.32
C ASN A 92 5.77 0.84 -17.64
N THR A 93 6.20 1.46 -18.72
CA THR A 93 6.28 0.84 -20.07
C THR A 93 7.72 0.69 -20.56
N SER A 94 8.69 0.89 -19.67
CA SER A 94 10.10 0.73 -20.00
C SER A 94 10.45 -0.75 -20.05
N THR A 95 11.16 -1.14 -21.11
CA THR A 95 11.59 -2.52 -21.30
C THR A 95 12.76 -2.84 -20.38
N ILE A 96 12.63 -3.89 -19.57
CA ILE A 96 13.65 -4.31 -18.60
C ILE A 96 13.91 -5.81 -18.77
N SER A 97 15.18 -6.17 -18.98
CA SER A 97 15.61 -7.57 -19.02
C SER A 97 16.08 -8.03 -17.65
N ILE A 98 15.55 -9.14 -17.16
CA ILE A 98 15.94 -9.76 -15.89
C ILE A 98 16.51 -11.14 -16.19
N SER A 99 17.76 -11.39 -15.78
CA SER A 99 18.39 -12.70 -15.91
C SER A 99 17.66 -13.76 -15.07
N SER A 100 17.85 -15.04 -15.38
CA SER A 100 17.32 -16.14 -14.56
C SER A 100 17.81 -16.02 -13.10
N GLY A 101 16.90 -16.04 -12.14
CA GLY A 101 17.20 -15.83 -10.71
C GLY A 101 17.55 -14.38 -10.33
N GLY A 102 17.57 -13.47 -11.30
CA GLY A 102 17.90 -12.07 -11.10
C GLY A 102 16.76 -11.25 -10.51
N THR A 103 17.07 -10.01 -10.15
CA THR A 103 16.11 -9.02 -9.68
C THR A 103 16.30 -7.69 -10.40
N ALA A 104 15.23 -6.93 -10.62
CA ALA A 104 15.31 -5.58 -11.17
C ALA A 104 14.30 -4.65 -10.48
N THR A 105 14.72 -3.41 -10.25
CA THR A 105 13.83 -2.37 -9.71
C THR A 105 13.08 -1.71 -10.86
N VAL A 106 11.76 -1.65 -10.71
CA VAL A 106 10.86 -0.95 -11.63
C VAL A 106 10.20 0.18 -10.86
N VAL A 107 10.20 1.38 -11.44
CA VAL A 107 9.55 2.55 -10.88
C VAL A 107 8.32 2.86 -11.72
N LEU A 108 7.14 2.70 -11.13
CA LEU A 108 5.88 3.08 -11.73
C LEU A 108 5.62 4.56 -11.43
N SER A 109 5.12 5.27 -12.44
CA SER A 109 4.75 6.68 -12.34
C SER A 109 3.24 6.87 -12.51
N SER A 110 2.78 8.10 -12.27
CA SER A 110 1.36 8.48 -12.36
C SER A 110 0.46 7.72 -11.38
N CYS A 111 0.96 7.45 -10.17
CA CYS A 111 0.17 6.81 -9.14
C CYS A 111 -0.88 7.79 -8.58
N SER A 112 -2.01 7.25 -8.10
CA SER A 112 -3.01 8.03 -7.37
C SER A 112 -2.44 8.58 -6.06
N ASP A 113 -2.53 9.89 -5.84
CA ASP A 113 -1.97 10.57 -4.67
C ASP A 113 -2.31 9.86 -3.34
N LYS A 114 -1.26 9.63 -2.54
CA LYS A 114 -1.35 9.06 -1.19
C LYS A 114 -0.45 9.84 -0.25
N SER A 115 -0.91 10.09 0.96
CA SER A 115 -0.12 10.82 1.96
C SER A 115 0.79 9.86 2.73
N SER A 116 1.92 10.37 3.23
CA SER A 116 2.79 9.62 4.14
C SER A 116 1.99 9.10 5.34
N GLY A 117 2.16 7.81 5.65
CA GLY A 117 1.40 7.13 6.71
C GLY A 117 0.07 6.51 6.28
N ASP A 118 -0.37 6.70 5.03
CA ASP A 118 -1.52 6.00 4.47
C ASP A 118 -1.17 4.54 4.16
N SER A 119 -2.09 3.62 4.45
CA SER A 119 -1.98 2.25 3.96
C SER A 119 -2.36 2.15 2.49
N TYR A 120 -1.72 1.24 1.79
CA TYR A 120 -2.05 0.90 0.42
C TYR A 120 -2.11 -0.60 0.21
N SER A 121 -2.92 -0.98 -0.77
CA SER A 121 -2.95 -2.30 -1.39
C SER A 121 -2.89 -2.06 -2.89
N VAL A 122 -1.88 -2.59 -3.58
CA VAL A 122 -1.62 -2.39 -5.00
C VAL A 122 -1.71 -3.74 -5.70
N ASN A 123 -2.60 -3.83 -6.68
CA ASN A 123 -2.72 -4.95 -7.59
C ASN A 123 -1.77 -4.74 -8.77
N LEU A 124 -0.63 -5.39 -8.71
CA LEU A 124 0.40 -5.34 -9.72
C LEU A 124 0.11 -6.35 -10.83
N GLU A 125 0.15 -5.88 -12.07
CA GLU A 125 0.12 -6.69 -13.28
C GLU A 125 1.45 -6.50 -14.03
N VAL A 126 2.17 -7.60 -14.27
CA VAL A 126 3.47 -7.63 -14.94
C VAL A 126 3.33 -8.37 -16.25
N THR A 127 3.47 -7.67 -17.37
CA THR A 127 3.54 -8.27 -18.71
C THR A 127 4.98 -8.51 -19.11
N TYR A 128 5.35 -9.77 -19.32
CA TYR A 128 6.69 -10.21 -19.66
C TYR A 128 6.70 -11.27 -20.75
N ARG A 129 7.87 -11.50 -21.34
CA ARG A 129 8.12 -12.59 -22.28
C ARG A 129 9.40 -13.31 -21.88
N VAL A 130 9.40 -14.64 -22.03
CA VAL A 130 10.59 -15.45 -21.79
C VAL A 130 11.53 -15.35 -23.00
N ALA A 131 12.84 -15.33 -22.76
CA ALA A 131 13.84 -15.32 -23.82
C ALA A 131 13.61 -16.49 -24.80
N GLY A 132 13.49 -16.17 -26.10
CA GLY A 132 13.23 -17.15 -27.15
C GLY A 132 11.77 -17.62 -27.28
N GLY A 133 10.85 -17.21 -26.39
CA GLY A 133 9.41 -17.42 -26.60
C GLY A 133 8.83 -16.35 -27.51
N ASP A 134 7.61 -16.54 -28.03
CA ASP A 134 6.91 -15.55 -28.90
C ASP A 134 5.71 -14.87 -28.25
N PHE A 135 5.20 -15.46 -27.16
CA PHE A 135 3.98 -14.99 -26.49
C PHE A 135 4.28 -14.16 -25.26
N ASN A 136 3.53 -13.07 -25.09
CA ASN A 136 3.51 -12.31 -23.85
C ASN A 136 2.72 -13.07 -22.79
N ARG A 137 3.23 -13.06 -21.57
CA ARG A 137 2.61 -13.63 -20.37
C ARG A 137 2.36 -12.51 -19.38
N THR A 138 1.29 -12.67 -18.61
CA THR A 138 0.91 -11.71 -17.58
C THR A 138 0.94 -12.40 -16.22
N GLU A 139 1.65 -11.81 -15.28
CA GLU A 139 1.67 -12.23 -13.87
C GLU A 139 0.92 -11.19 -13.04
N THR A 140 0.14 -11.64 -12.06
CA THR A 140 -0.58 -10.75 -11.15
C THR A 140 -0.20 -11.03 -9.70
N GLY A 141 -0.17 -9.98 -8.88
CA GLY A 141 -0.03 -10.11 -7.44
C GLY A 141 -0.44 -8.84 -6.71
N THR A 142 -0.70 -8.97 -5.42
CA THR A 142 -1.09 -7.86 -4.57
C THR A 142 0.02 -7.55 -3.57
N LEU A 143 0.42 -6.29 -3.52
CA LEU A 143 1.41 -5.74 -2.60
C LEU A 143 0.70 -4.81 -1.62
N THR A 144 1.02 -4.93 -0.34
CA THR A 144 0.47 -4.07 0.71
C THR A 144 1.60 -3.41 1.47
N GLY A 145 1.33 -2.25 2.04
CA GLY A 145 2.31 -1.52 2.81
C GLY A 145 1.76 -0.19 3.30
N ILE A 146 2.66 0.65 3.80
CA ILE A 146 2.39 1.99 4.27
C ILE A 146 3.22 2.94 3.42
N VAL A 147 2.62 4.05 2.98
CA VAL A 147 3.32 5.09 2.22
C VAL A 147 4.40 5.70 3.09
N ALA A 148 5.61 5.81 2.53
CA ALA A 148 6.73 6.47 3.17
C ALA A 148 6.51 7.98 3.24
#